data_AF-A0A536AS30-F1
#
_entry.id   AF-A0A536AS30-F1
#
_cell.length_a   1.000
_cell.length_b   1.000
_cell.length_c   1.000
_cell.angle_alpha   90.00
_cell.angle_beta   90.00
_cell.angle_gamma   90.00
#
_symmetry.space_group_name_H-M   'P 1'
#
loop_
_entity.id
_entity.type
_entity.pdbx_description
1 polymer ?
#
loop_
_entity_poly.entity_id
_entity_poly.type
_entity_poly.pdbx_seq_one_letter_code
_entity_poly.pdbx_strand_id
1 'polypeptide(L)'
;MSDDRDPTSDSGQTSLERREERRGQRPGDRVVRIVRPREFKRTTGGFVATDAALEPQAGLGRAWTNVRRVLIGRRLATAEEHSEHVSKKIGLAIFASDNISSSAYATEEAMRILALAGIGAVAALTLPLTVAIVVVLAIVVLSYVQVIRAYPSGGGSYVVAKENLGVVPGLVAGSALLVDYFLTVSVSVAAGVAAVTSAFPDLHPGRVSIAVGLVALLTIGNLRGIREAGNIFAAPTY
;
A
#
# COMPACT_ATOMS: atom_id res chain seq x y z
N MET A 1 -30.42 60.59 -1.14
CA MET A 1 -31.32 59.47 -1.45
C MET A 1 -30.57 58.55 -2.42
N SER A 2 -29.45 57.95 -2.05
CA SER A 2 -29.36 56.65 -1.34
C SER A 2 -30.37 55.65 -1.90
N ASP A 3 -29.93 54.77 -2.81
CA ASP A 3 -29.79 53.38 -2.41
C ASP A 3 -28.82 52.62 -3.33
N ASP A 4 -27.95 51.88 -2.67
CA ASP A 4 -26.83 51.11 -3.19
C ASP A 4 -27.32 49.91 -4.00
N ARG A 5 -26.76 49.72 -5.19
CA ARG A 5 -26.65 48.38 -5.76
C ARG A 5 -25.35 47.78 -5.24
N ASP A 6 -25.42 47.11 -4.11
CA ASP A 6 -24.32 46.29 -3.63
C ASP A 6 -24.31 44.92 -4.36
N PRO A 7 -23.17 44.48 -4.92
CA PRO A 7 -23.05 43.29 -5.73
C PRO A 7 -22.57 42.09 -4.90
N THR A 8 -23.32 41.00 -4.92
CA THR A 8 -22.80 39.65 -4.58
C THR A 8 -23.34 38.69 -5.63
N SER A 9 -22.61 38.50 -6.74
CA SER A 9 -21.77 37.30 -6.92
C SER A 9 -21.72 36.40 -5.70
N ASP A 10 -22.21 35.17 -5.79
CA ASP A 10 -21.32 34.02 -5.85
C ASP A 10 -22.06 32.68 -6.00
N SER A 11 -21.40 31.80 -6.77
CA SER A 11 -21.44 30.34 -6.77
C SER A 11 -22.76 29.59 -7.00
N GLY A 12 -22.81 28.95 -8.17
CA GLY A 12 -23.67 27.81 -8.45
C GLY A 12 -23.41 26.67 -7.46
N GLN A 13 -24.16 26.68 -6.36
CA GLN A 13 -24.21 25.56 -5.44
C GLN A 13 -25.06 24.47 -6.06
N THR A 14 -24.38 23.50 -6.68
CA THR A 14 -24.82 22.13 -6.87
C THR A 14 -25.23 21.52 -5.53
N SER A 15 -26.42 21.85 -5.03
CA SER A 15 -27.01 21.23 -3.86
C SER A 15 -27.81 20.01 -4.32
N LEU A 16 -27.40 18.81 -3.86
CA LEU A 16 -28.14 17.55 -4.05
C LEU A 16 -29.38 17.50 -3.15
N GLU A 17 -30.07 18.63 -2.97
CA GLU A 17 -31.28 18.73 -2.17
C GLU A 17 -32.49 18.42 -3.04
N ARG A 18 -32.96 17.16 -3.01
CA ARG A 18 -34.24 16.81 -3.62
C ARG A 18 -35.36 17.31 -2.70
N ARG A 19 -35.98 18.41 -3.10
CA ARG A 19 -37.18 18.95 -2.45
C ARG A 19 -38.40 18.27 -3.05
N GLU A 20 -39.04 17.37 -2.30
CA GLU A 20 -40.35 16.83 -2.68
C GLU A 20 -41.44 17.71 -2.06
N GLU A 21 -42.23 18.36 -2.91
CA GLU A 21 -43.43 19.07 -2.48
C GLU A 21 -44.54 18.05 -2.19
N ARG A 22 -45.00 17.98 -0.94
CA ARG A 22 -46.25 17.29 -0.60
C ARG A 22 -47.32 18.33 -0.29
N ARG A 23 -48.49 18.15 -0.90
CA ARG A 23 -49.67 18.98 -0.64
C ARG A 23 -50.20 18.67 0.76
N GLY A 24 -50.28 19.68 1.61
CA GLY A 24 -50.80 19.56 2.98
C GLY A 24 -52.32 19.28 3.00
N GLN A 25 -52.84 18.92 4.18
CA GLN A 25 -54.25 18.58 4.39
C GLN A 25 -55.20 19.79 4.51
N ARG A 26 -54.69 21.04 4.47
CA ARG A 26 -55.50 22.27 4.54
C ARG A 26 -55.41 23.06 3.22
N PRO A 27 -56.47 23.81 2.82
CA PRO A 27 -56.41 24.63 1.62
C PRO A 27 -55.33 25.72 1.79
N GLY A 28 -54.23 25.59 1.05
CA GLY A 28 -53.13 26.58 1.04
C GLY A 28 -51.80 26.10 1.61
N ASP A 29 -51.73 24.98 2.33
CA ASP A 29 -50.47 24.51 2.92
C ASP A 29 -49.63 23.72 1.91
N ARG A 30 -48.45 24.27 1.58
CA ARG A 30 -47.36 23.56 0.90
C ARG A 30 -46.30 23.19 1.92
N VAL A 31 -46.06 21.90 2.11
CA VAL A 31 -45.00 21.42 3.01
C VAL A 31 -43.88 20.88 2.15
N VAL A 32 -42.71 21.52 2.22
CA VAL A 32 -41.50 21.07 1.53
C VAL A 32 -40.76 20.12 2.46
N ARG A 33 -40.73 18.83 2.13
CA ARG A 33 -39.91 17.85 2.85
C ARG A 33 -38.55 17.80 2.17
N ILE A 34 -37.53 18.33 2.84
CA ILE A 34 -36.14 18.25 2.37
C ILE A 34 -35.66 16.81 2.64
N VAL A 35 -35.61 15.99 1.59
CA VAL A 35 -35.08 14.63 1.68
C VAL A 35 -33.58 14.72 1.43
N ARG A 36 -32.78 14.52 2.49
CA ARG A 36 -31.32 14.49 2.39
C ARG A 36 -30.89 13.07 1.99
N PRO A 37 -30.34 12.85 0.78
CA PRO A 37 -29.91 11.51 0.38
C PRO A 37 -28.76 11.04 1.29
N ARG A 38 -28.91 9.85 1.90
CA ARG A 38 -27.89 9.19 2.74
C ARG A 38 -26.62 8.79 2.00
N GLU A 39 -26.63 8.95 0.68
CA GLU A 39 -25.62 8.51 -0.27
C GLU A 39 -24.41 9.47 -0.36
N PHE A 40 -24.51 10.69 0.18
CA PHE A 40 -23.45 11.70 0.09
C PHE A 40 -23.20 12.39 1.43
N LYS A 41 -21.95 12.38 1.91
CA LYS A 41 -21.51 13.07 3.13
C LYS A 41 -20.76 14.35 2.75
N ARG A 42 -21.11 15.48 3.35
CA ARG A 42 -20.47 16.78 3.08
C ARG A 42 -19.15 16.87 3.87
N THR A 43 -18.06 17.16 3.17
CA THR A 43 -16.72 17.46 3.71
C THR A 43 -16.36 18.90 3.35
N THR A 44 -15.35 19.48 4.03
CA THR A 44 -14.88 20.87 3.87
C THR A 44 -14.53 21.28 2.43
N GLY A 45 -14.30 20.33 1.52
CA GLY A 45 -14.01 20.56 0.10
C GLY A 45 -15.05 20.02 -0.89
N GLY A 46 -16.24 19.56 -0.45
CA GLY A 46 -17.29 19.06 -1.37
C GLY A 46 -18.16 17.93 -0.81
N PHE A 47 -18.93 17.26 -1.67
CA PHE A 47 -19.73 16.08 -1.33
C PHE A 47 -18.97 14.80 -1.66
N VAL A 48 -18.81 13.91 -0.69
CA VAL A 48 -18.17 12.60 -0.85
C VAL A 48 -19.25 11.53 -0.93
N ALA A 49 -19.25 10.75 -2.02
CA ALA A 49 -20.11 9.58 -2.16
C ALA A 49 -19.78 8.58 -1.04
N THR A 50 -20.79 8.23 -0.25
CA THR A 50 -20.68 7.28 0.86
C THR A 50 -20.89 5.86 0.31
N ASP A 51 -20.40 4.82 0.99
CA ASP A 51 -20.53 3.41 0.55
C ASP A 51 -21.98 2.99 0.18
N ALA A 52 -22.98 3.68 0.72
CA ALA A 52 -24.39 3.52 0.37
C ALA A 52 -24.73 3.83 -1.10
N ALA A 53 -23.97 4.70 -1.77
CA ALA A 53 -24.16 5.06 -3.18
C ALA A 53 -23.68 3.97 -4.15
N LEU A 54 -22.83 3.05 -3.68
CA LEU A 54 -22.22 1.99 -4.49
C LEU A 54 -22.84 0.61 -4.23
N GLU A 55 -23.89 0.52 -3.40
CA GLU A 55 -24.57 -0.75 -3.14
C GLU A 55 -25.37 -1.19 -4.38
N PRO A 56 -25.04 -2.34 -5.01
CA PRO A 56 -25.79 -2.82 -6.16
C PRO A 56 -27.21 -3.20 -5.73
N GLN A 57 -28.21 -2.71 -6.45
CA GLN A 57 -29.62 -3.04 -6.21
C GLN A 57 -30.01 -4.49 -6.59
N ALA A 58 -29.11 -5.27 -7.21
CA ALA A 58 -29.38 -6.64 -7.67
C ALA A 58 -28.68 -7.74 -6.82
N GLY A 59 -29.40 -8.84 -6.57
CA GLY A 59 -28.99 -9.92 -5.63
C GLY A 59 -27.68 -10.63 -5.96
N LEU A 60 -27.39 -10.90 -7.24
CA LEU A 60 -26.10 -11.47 -7.67
C LEU A 60 -24.93 -10.49 -7.41
N GLY A 61 -25.19 -9.19 -7.57
CA GLY A 61 -24.22 -8.14 -7.24
C GLY A 61 -23.89 -8.10 -5.76
N ARG A 62 -24.87 -8.28 -4.86
CA ARG A 62 -24.64 -8.33 -3.40
C ARG A 62 -23.84 -9.54 -2.96
N ALA A 63 -24.10 -10.72 -3.54
CA ALA A 63 -23.32 -11.93 -3.25
C ALA A 63 -21.84 -11.75 -3.67
N TRP A 64 -21.60 -11.23 -4.87
CA TRP A 64 -20.24 -10.89 -5.34
C TRP A 64 -19.59 -9.83 -4.47
N THR A 65 -20.34 -8.81 -4.04
CA THR A 65 -19.83 -7.74 -3.17
C THR A 65 -19.52 -8.25 -1.77
N ASN A 66 -20.29 -9.20 -1.24
CA ASN A 66 -20.05 -9.83 0.05
C ASN A 66 -18.86 -10.79 0.01
N VAL A 67 -18.72 -11.61 -1.04
CA VAL A 67 -17.51 -12.42 -1.27
C VAL A 67 -16.29 -11.51 -1.39
N ARG A 68 -16.41 -10.42 -2.15
CA ARG A 68 -15.36 -9.40 -2.28
C ARG A 68 -15.07 -8.67 -0.96
N ARG A 69 -16.07 -8.42 -0.12
CA ARG A 69 -15.92 -7.77 1.20
C ARG A 69 -15.31 -8.72 2.23
N VAL A 70 -15.53 -10.04 2.09
CA VAL A 70 -14.92 -11.09 2.92
C VAL A 70 -13.47 -11.39 2.49
N LEU A 71 -13.17 -11.29 1.19
CA LEU A 71 -11.82 -11.51 0.64
C LEU A 71 -10.92 -10.25 0.66
N ILE A 72 -11.48 -9.06 0.43
CA ILE A 72 -10.75 -7.78 0.24
C ILE A 72 -11.02 -6.78 1.38
N GLY A 73 -11.75 -7.17 2.44
CA GLY A 73 -12.07 -6.26 3.54
C GLY A 73 -12.97 -5.08 3.13
N ARG A 74 -13.13 -4.11 4.04
CA ARG A 74 -13.88 -2.87 3.77
C ARG A 74 -13.03 -1.97 2.88
N ARG A 75 -13.66 -1.32 1.90
CA ARG A 75 -12.99 -0.31 1.06
C ARG A 75 -12.54 0.83 1.98
N LEU A 76 -11.23 1.07 2.08
CA LEU A 76 -10.77 2.34 2.64
C LEU A 76 -11.15 3.43 1.64
N ALA A 77 -12.01 4.35 2.05
CA ALA A 77 -12.34 5.51 1.25
C ALA A 77 -11.09 6.38 1.12
N THR A 78 -10.72 6.75 -0.11
CA THR A 78 -9.56 7.60 -0.46
C THR A 78 -9.51 8.92 0.33
N ALA A 79 -10.63 9.33 0.94
CA ALA A 79 -10.71 10.49 1.82
C ALA A 79 -10.06 10.32 3.21
N GLU A 80 -9.75 9.09 3.65
CA GLU A 80 -9.09 8.81 4.95
C GLU A 80 -7.57 8.57 4.84
N GLU A 81 -7.04 8.47 3.62
CA GLU A 81 -5.64 8.15 3.31
C GLU A 81 -4.65 9.20 3.86
N HIS A 82 -5.04 10.48 3.91
CA HIS A 82 -4.23 11.56 4.50
C HIS A 82 -4.08 11.49 6.03
N SER A 83 -4.92 10.71 6.71
CA SER A 83 -4.88 10.56 8.18
C SER A 83 -4.12 9.32 8.65
N GLU A 84 -3.71 8.43 7.74
CA GLU A 84 -2.85 7.27 8.04
C GLU A 84 -1.37 7.54 7.71
N HIS A 85 -0.83 8.67 8.15
CA HIS A 85 0.62 8.78 8.25
C HIS A 85 1.10 7.82 9.34
N VAL A 86 1.58 6.66 8.92
CA VAL A 86 2.24 5.68 9.79
C VAL A 86 3.35 6.41 10.55
N SER A 87 3.32 6.32 11.88
CA SER A 87 4.33 6.98 12.71
C SER A 87 5.74 6.54 12.29
N LYS A 88 6.74 7.43 12.38
CA LYS A 88 8.12 7.12 11.97
C LYS A 88 8.66 5.82 12.57
N LYS A 89 8.23 5.47 13.80
CA LYS A 89 8.62 4.23 14.48
C LYS A 89 8.04 2.98 13.80
N ILE A 90 6.75 3.01 13.47
CA ILE A 90 6.06 1.89 12.80
C ILE A 90 6.57 1.78 11.36
N GLY A 91 6.75 2.91 10.66
CA GLY A 91 7.32 2.93 9.31
C GLY A 91 8.73 2.34 9.31
N LEU A 92 9.59 2.77 10.23
CA LEU A 92 10.94 2.21 10.37
C LEU A 92 10.90 0.70 10.62
N ALA A 93 10.02 0.20 11.49
CA ALA A 93 9.92 -1.23 11.76
C ALA A 93 9.54 -2.03 10.50
N ILE A 94 8.56 -1.55 9.73
CA ILE A 94 8.11 -2.22 8.49
C ILE A 94 9.23 -2.20 7.44
N PHE A 95 9.84 -1.05 7.17
CA PHE A 95 10.91 -0.94 6.17
C PHE A 95 12.22 -1.61 6.62
N ALA A 96 12.53 -1.64 7.91
CA ALA A 96 13.70 -2.34 8.43
C ALA A 96 13.54 -3.86 8.32
N SER A 97 12.31 -4.39 8.45
CA SER A 97 12.06 -5.83 8.33
C SER A 97 12.50 -6.39 6.97
N ASP A 98 12.26 -5.64 5.89
CA ASP A 98 12.64 -6.04 4.53
C ASP A 98 14.17 -6.09 4.35
N ASN A 99 14.87 -5.06 4.85
CA ASN A 99 16.34 -5.02 4.87
C ASN A 99 16.96 -6.13 5.74
N ILE A 100 16.36 -6.43 6.90
CA ILE A 100 16.85 -7.50 7.77
C ILE A 100 16.67 -8.86 7.09
N SER A 101 15.49 -9.12 6.52
CA SER A 101 15.20 -10.35 5.79
C SER A 101 16.17 -10.56 4.61
N SER A 102 16.41 -9.52 3.81
CA SER A 102 17.31 -9.60 2.66
C SER A 102 18.76 -9.85 3.03
N SER A 103 19.23 -9.26 4.12
CA SER A 103 20.57 -9.55 4.63
C SER A 103 20.72 -11.01 5.10
N ALA A 104 19.67 -11.61 5.66
CA ALA A 104 19.70 -12.98 6.16
C ALA A 104 19.84 -14.01 5.03
N TYR A 105 18.98 -13.97 4.01
CA TYR A 105 19.07 -14.93 2.91
C TYR A 105 20.28 -14.65 1.98
N ALA A 106 20.65 -13.37 1.79
CA ALA A 106 21.74 -13.02 0.88
C ALA A 106 23.11 -13.44 1.44
N THR A 107 23.31 -13.34 2.75
CA THR A 107 24.57 -13.77 3.39
C THR A 107 24.75 -15.28 3.32
N GLU A 108 23.69 -16.06 3.55
CA GLU A 108 23.72 -17.51 3.41
C GLU A 108 24.08 -17.93 1.98
N GLU A 109 23.40 -17.38 0.97
CA GLU A 109 23.64 -17.74 -0.42
C GLU A 109 25.04 -17.30 -0.90
N ALA A 110 25.52 -16.13 -0.46
CA ALA A 110 26.89 -15.68 -0.74
C ALA A 110 27.92 -16.66 -0.17
N MET A 111 27.74 -17.11 1.08
CA MET A 111 28.62 -18.10 1.70
C MET A 111 28.57 -19.44 0.98
N ARG A 112 27.38 -19.86 0.51
CA ARG A 112 27.22 -21.11 -0.25
C ARG A 112 27.98 -21.08 -1.57
N ILE A 113 27.92 -19.96 -2.28
CA ILE A 113 28.67 -19.75 -3.53
C ILE A 113 30.19 -19.72 -3.26
N LEU A 114 30.63 -19.02 -2.21
CA LEU A 114 32.05 -19.00 -1.82
C LEU A 114 32.54 -20.39 -1.41
N ALA A 115 31.71 -21.17 -0.71
CA ALA A 115 32.03 -22.55 -0.33
C ALA A 115 32.20 -23.45 -1.57
N LEU A 116 31.36 -23.28 -2.60
CA LEU A 116 31.52 -23.97 -3.89
C LEU A 116 32.80 -23.54 -4.62
N ALA A 117 33.24 -22.29 -4.47
CA ALA A 117 34.52 -21.80 -5.01
C ALA A 117 35.75 -22.31 -4.24
N GLY A 118 35.54 -22.94 -3.08
CA GLY A 118 36.57 -23.61 -2.28
C GLY A 118 36.91 -22.89 -0.97
N ILE A 119 37.45 -23.66 0.00
CA ILE A 119 37.72 -23.20 1.38
C ILE A 119 38.69 -21.99 1.40
N GLY A 120 39.66 -21.94 0.48
CA GLY A 120 40.57 -20.80 0.35
C GLY A 120 39.87 -19.51 -0.09
N ALA A 121 38.85 -19.60 -0.94
CA ALA A 121 38.04 -18.47 -1.37
C ALA A 121 37.18 -17.94 -0.22
N VAL A 122 36.59 -18.82 0.59
CA VAL A 122 35.83 -18.43 1.80
C VAL A 122 36.70 -17.59 2.73
N ALA A 123 37.88 -18.09 3.12
CA ALA A 123 38.74 -17.39 4.09
C ALA A 123 39.30 -16.07 3.54
N ALA A 124 39.68 -16.04 2.26
CA ALA A 124 40.33 -14.87 1.66
C ALA A 124 39.35 -13.78 1.19
N LEU A 125 38.17 -14.15 0.67
CA LEU A 125 37.25 -13.21 0.02
C LEU A 125 36.11 -12.73 0.92
N THR A 126 35.80 -13.41 2.02
CA THR A 126 34.70 -12.98 2.91
C THR A 126 34.89 -11.54 3.39
N LEU A 127 36.06 -11.22 3.95
CA LEU A 127 36.31 -9.90 4.52
C LEU A 127 36.36 -8.77 3.45
N PRO A 128 37.10 -8.93 2.32
CA PRO A 128 37.04 -7.96 1.23
C PRO A 128 35.63 -7.76 0.66
N LEU A 129 34.85 -8.84 0.52
CA LEU A 129 33.49 -8.78 -0.01
C LEU A 129 32.56 -8.04 0.95
N THR A 130 32.64 -8.31 2.26
CA THR A 130 31.86 -7.59 3.28
C THR A 130 32.19 -6.09 3.25
N VAL A 131 33.48 -5.73 3.19
CA VAL A 131 33.89 -4.32 3.09
C VAL A 131 33.33 -3.66 1.83
N ALA A 132 33.41 -4.34 0.68
CA ALA A 132 32.85 -3.83 -0.57
C ALA A 132 31.33 -3.60 -0.47
N ILE A 133 30.58 -4.55 0.11
CA ILE A 133 29.13 -4.42 0.32
C ILE A 133 28.82 -3.22 1.23
N VAL A 134 29.55 -3.05 2.34
CA VAL A 134 29.36 -1.92 3.26
C VAL A 134 29.64 -0.58 2.56
N VAL A 135 30.67 -0.50 1.73
CA VAL A 135 30.98 0.70 0.95
C VAL A 135 29.85 1.02 -0.04
N VAL A 136 29.36 0.03 -0.78
CA VAL A 136 28.23 0.21 -1.70
C VAL A 136 26.98 0.66 -0.95
N LEU A 137 26.67 0.03 0.20
CA LEU A 137 25.54 0.42 1.04
C LEU A 137 25.68 1.87 1.54
N ALA A 138 26.87 2.30 1.94
CA ALA A 138 27.12 3.68 2.35
C ALA A 138 26.87 4.67 1.21
N ILE A 139 27.33 4.35 -0.01
CA ILE A 139 27.07 5.18 -1.21
C ILE A 139 25.56 5.27 -1.48
N VAL A 140 24.85 4.14 -1.42
CA VAL A 140 23.40 4.09 -1.62
C VAL A 140 22.70 4.95 -0.58
N VAL A 141 23.01 4.80 0.71
CA VAL A 141 22.41 5.60 1.78
C VAL A 141 22.63 7.10 1.56
N LEU A 142 23.87 7.52 1.23
CA LEU A 142 24.17 8.92 0.97
C LEU A 142 23.39 9.45 -0.25
N SER A 143 23.28 8.65 -1.31
CA SER A 143 22.49 8.99 -2.51
C SER A 143 21.01 9.16 -2.17
N TYR A 144 20.42 8.22 -1.41
CA TYR A 144 19.02 8.33 -0.99
C TYR A 144 18.76 9.56 -0.11
N VAL A 145 19.68 9.90 0.80
CA VAL A 145 19.55 11.13 1.61
C VAL A 145 19.53 12.39 0.73
N GLN A 146 20.35 12.43 -0.33
CA GLN A 146 20.35 13.55 -1.29
C GLN A 146 19.01 13.63 -2.03
N VAL A 147 18.51 12.50 -2.53
CA VAL A 147 17.23 12.43 -3.25
C VAL A 147 16.07 12.84 -2.36
N ILE A 148 16.00 12.34 -1.12
CA ILE A 148 14.93 12.69 -0.17
C ILE A 148 14.93 14.19 0.14
N ARG A 149 16.10 14.83 0.23
CA ARG A 149 16.21 16.29 0.45
C ARG A 149 15.79 17.10 -0.77
N ALA A 150 16.10 16.61 -1.98
CA ALA A 150 15.71 17.25 -3.23
C ALA A 150 14.21 17.09 -3.55
N TYR A 151 13.58 16.02 -3.06
CA TYR A 151 12.18 15.65 -3.31
C TYR A 151 11.35 15.55 -2.02
N PRO A 152 11.12 16.67 -1.29
CA PRO A 152 10.46 16.65 0.03
C PRO A 152 8.96 16.35 -0.03
N SER A 153 8.31 16.60 -1.17
CA SER A 153 6.91 16.21 -1.44
C SER A 153 6.75 14.70 -1.70
N GLY A 154 7.85 13.94 -1.68
CA GLY A 154 7.87 12.54 -2.06
C GLY A 154 7.95 12.36 -3.58
N GLY A 155 8.46 11.20 -3.98
CA GLY A 155 8.65 10.82 -5.38
C GLY A 155 9.48 9.56 -5.42
N GLY A 156 8.88 8.45 -5.86
CA GLY A 156 9.64 7.21 -6.06
C GLY A 156 10.65 7.33 -7.20
N SER A 157 11.49 6.33 -7.38
CA SER A 157 12.56 6.32 -8.40
C SER A 157 12.04 6.62 -9.82
N TYR A 158 10.78 6.27 -10.12
CA TYR A 158 10.09 6.66 -11.36
C TYR A 158 9.98 8.18 -11.55
N VAL A 159 9.52 8.91 -10.52
CA VAL A 159 9.29 10.36 -10.60
C VAL A 159 10.63 11.08 -10.75
N VAL A 160 11.60 10.69 -9.94
CA VAL A 160 12.97 11.24 -9.97
C VAL A 160 13.62 10.99 -11.34
N ALA A 161 13.56 9.76 -11.86
CA ALA A 161 14.13 9.46 -13.17
C ALA A 161 13.41 10.18 -14.32
N LYS A 162 12.07 10.28 -14.24
CA LYS A 162 11.28 10.95 -15.27
C LYS A 162 11.59 12.45 -15.37
N GLU A 163 11.69 13.13 -14.23
CA GLU A 163 11.94 14.57 -14.20
C GLU A 163 13.37 14.94 -14.60
N ASN A 164 14.36 14.09 -14.28
CA ASN A 164 15.77 14.38 -14.56
C ASN A 164 16.27 13.83 -15.90
N LEU A 165 15.75 12.68 -16.36
CA LEU A 165 16.27 11.94 -17.52
C LEU A 165 15.22 11.72 -18.62
N GLY A 166 13.97 12.10 -18.36
CA GLY A 166 12.87 11.98 -19.31
C GLY A 166 12.08 10.67 -19.19
N VAL A 167 11.12 10.49 -20.09
CA VAL A 167 10.07 9.47 -19.96
C VAL A 167 10.61 8.05 -20.05
N VAL A 168 11.52 7.76 -21.00
CA VAL A 168 12.02 6.39 -21.21
C VAL A 168 12.81 5.88 -20.00
N PRO A 169 13.81 6.61 -19.46
CA PRO A 169 14.47 6.19 -18.22
C PRO A 169 13.52 6.10 -17.02
N GLY A 170 12.52 6.98 -16.94
CA GLY A 170 11.45 6.89 -15.95
C GLY A 170 10.69 5.56 -16.04
N LEU A 171 10.24 5.16 -17.24
CA LEU A 171 9.55 3.88 -17.46
C LEU A 171 10.42 2.67 -17.14
N VAL A 172 11.73 2.72 -17.45
CA VAL A 172 12.67 1.67 -17.05
C VAL A 172 12.75 1.57 -15.53
N ALA A 173 12.89 2.70 -14.82
CA ALA A 173 12.90 2.72 -13.37
C ALA A 173 11.60 2.18 -12.76
N GLY A 174 10.45 2.56 -13.31
CA GLY A 174 9.15 2.03 -12.87
C GLY A 174 9.00 0.52 -13.11
N SER A 175 9.45 0.04 -14.27
CA SER A 175 9.40 -1.39 -14.60
C SER A 175 10.33 -2.20 -13.72
N ALA A 176 11.54 -1.70 -13.47
CA ALA A 176 12.50 -2.32 -12.56
C ALA A 176 11.94 -2.44 -11.13
N LEU A 177 11.28 -1.39 -10.62
CA LEU A 177 10.61 -1.43 -9.31
C LEU A 177 9.51 -2.48 -9.23
N LEU A 178 8.71 -2.67 -10.29
CA LEU A 178 7.68 -3.70 -10.31
C LEU A 178 8.29 -5.11 -10.24
N VAL A 179 9.35 -5.35 -11.03
CA VAL A 179 10.07 -6.63 -11.01
C VAL A 179 10.71 -6.87 -9.64
N ASP A 180 11.34 -5.84 -9.06
CA ASP A 180 11.93 -5.89 -7.73
C ASP A 180 10.89 -6.32 -6.68
N TYR A 181 9.71 -5.71 -6.67
CA TYR A 181 8.64 -6.12 -5.73
C TYR A 181 8.20 -7.57 -5.88
N PHE A 182 8.09 -8.09 -7.12
CA PHE A 182 7.76 -9.50 -7.33
C PHE A 182 8.88 -10.43 -6.87
N LEU A 183 10.13 -10.07 -7.15
CA LEU A 183 11.30 -10.86 -6.76
C LEU A 183 11.48 -10.88 -5.25
N THR A 184 11.34 -9.74 -4.57
CA THR A 184 11.51 -9.65 -3.12
C THR A 184 10.53 -10.55 -2.37
N VAL A 185 9.24 -10.55 -2.77
CA VAL A 185 8.24 -11.47 -2.20
C VAL A 185 8.59 -12.92 -2.51
N SER A 186 8.97 -13.23 -3.75
CA SER A 186 9.26 -14.59 -4.20
C SER A 186 10.48 -15.18 -3.46
N VAL A 187 11.58 -14.43 -3.39
CA VAL A 187 12.82 -14.84 -2.74
C VAL A 187 12.64 -14.96 -1.23
N SER A 188 11.96 -14.00 -0.60
CA SER A 188 11.72 -14.03 0.85
C SER A 188 10.88 -15.25 1.26
N VAL A 189 9.80 -15.55 0.52
CA VAL A 189 9.00 -16.75 0.80
C VAL A 189 9.78 -18.03 0.51
N ALA A 190 10.56 -18.09 -0.57
CA ALA A 190 11.38 -19.25 -0.88
C ALA A 190 12.44 -19.52 0.21
N ALA A 191 13.13 -18.48 0.69
CA ALA A 191 14.09 -18.57 1.79
C ALA A 191 13.40 -18.99 3.11
N GLY A 192 12.23 -18.43 3.41
CA GLY A 192 11.44 -18.82 4.58
C GLY A 192 11.01 -20.29 4.53
N VAL A 193 10.54 -20.78 3.38
CA VAL A 193 10.20 -22.19 3.19
C VAL A 193 11.44 -23.08 3.29
N ALA A 194 12.58 -22.66 2.74
CA ALA A 194 13.84 -23.37 2.87
C ALA A 194 14.21 -23.56 4.35
N ALA A 195 14.11 -22.50 5.17
CA ALA A 195 14.34 -22.56 6.61
C ALA A 195 13.37 -23.53 7.31
N VAL A 196 12.07 -23.51 6.99
CA VAL A 196 11.08 -24.43 7.57
C VAL A 196 11.36 -25.88 7.18
N THR A 197 11.65 -26.15 5.91
CA THR A 197 11.96 -27.52 5.44
C THR A 197 13.29 -28.04 5.94
N SER A 198 14.22 -27.16 6.31
CA SER A 198 15.46 -27.53 6.99
C SER A 198 15.20 -28.01 8.42
N ALA A 199 14.28 -27.37 9.13
CA ALA A 199 13.83 -27.81 10.47
C ALA A 199 12.95 -29.06 10.44
N PHE A 200 12.13 -29.22 9.39
CA PHE A 200 11.22 -30.35 9.21
C PHE A 200 11.38 -30.99 7.81
N PRO A 201 12.33 -31.93 7.65
CA PRO A 201 12.71 -32.50 6.34
C PRO A 201 11.56 -33.20 5.60
N ASP A 202 10.58 -33.75 6.32
CA ASP A 202 9.43 -34.45 5.74
C ASP A 202 8.55 -33.54 4.86
N LEU A 203 8.62 -32.22 5.07
CA LEU A 203 7.89 -31.24 4.24
C LEU A 203 8.62 -30.88 2.93
N HIS A 204 9.86 -31.31 2.74
CA HIS A 204 10.66 -30.96 1.57
C HIS A 204 10.00 -31.32 0.22
N PRO A 205 9.34 -32.49 0.04
CA PRO A 205 8.64 -32.81 -1.21
C PRO A 205 7.50 -31.82 -1.54
N GLY A 206 6.89 -31.21 -0.53
CA GLY A 206 5.77 -30.26 -0.66
C GLY A 206 6.17 -28.78 -0.71
N ARG A 207 7.48 -28.46 -0.76
CA ARG A 207 7.99 -27.08 -0.61
C ARG A 207 7.37 -26.06 -1.56
N VAL A 208 7.09 -26.44 -2.81
CA VAL A 208 6.47 -25.54 -3.80
C VAL A 208 5.02 -25.22 -3.41
N SER A 209 4.27 -26.25 -3.00
CA SER A 209 2.88 -26.10 -2.55
C SER A 209 2.79 -25.22 -1.31
N ILE A 210 3.73 -25.39 -0.37
CA ILE A 210 3.84 -24.57 0.84
C ILE A 210 4.15 -23.12 0.48
N ALA A 211 5.13 -22.87 -0.40
CA ALA A 211 5.49 -21.53 -0.86
C ALA A 211 4.31 -20.80 -1.51
N VAL A 212 3.61 -21.46 -2.45
CA VAL A 212 2.42 -20.89 -3.10
C VAL A 212 1.30 -20.63 -2.08
N GLY A 213 1.10 -21.54 -1.13
CA GLY A 213 0.15 -21.38 -0.04
C GLY A 213 0.46 -20.16 0.85
N LEU A 214 1.73 -19.94 1.18
CA LEU A 214 2.18 -18.78 1.95
C LEU A 214 2.01 -17.47 1.17
N VAL A 215 2.34 -17.43 -0.13
CA VAL A 215 2.09 -16.25 -0.98
C VAL A 215 0.59 -15.94 -1.05
N ALA A 216 -0.25 -16.97 -1.19
CA ALA A 216 -1.70 -16.79 -1.19
C ALA A 216 -2.20 -16.27 0.17
N LEU A 217 -1.66 -16.78 1.28
CA LEU A 217 -1.98 -16.30 2.63
C LEU A 217 -1.57 -14.84 2.82
N LEU A 218 -0.34 -14.47 2.42
CA LEU A 218 0.13 -13.08 2.45
C LEU A 218 -0.75 -12.19 1.58
N THR A 219 -1.17 -12.67 0.41
CA THR A 219 -2.07 -11.94 -0.48
C THR A 219 -3.42 -11.71 0.18
N ILE A 220 -4.03 -12.74 0.78
CA ILE A 220 -5.29 -12.61 1.53
C ILE A 220 -5.12 -11.67 2.72
N GLY A 221 -4.01 -11.75 3.44
CA GLY A 221 -3.68 -10.85 4.55
C GLY A 221 -3.59 -9.39 4.09
N ASN A 222 -2.83 -9.12 3.02
CA ASN A 222 -2.71 -7.79 2.41
C ASN A 222 -4.05 -7.26 1.91
N LEU A 223 -4.90 -8.13 1.34
CA LEU A 223 -6.23 -7.76 0.87
C LEU A 223 -7.20 -7.47 2.02
N ARG A 224 -7.09 -8.10 3.20
CA ARG A 224 -8.00 -7.87 4.34
C ARG A 224 -7.75 -6.55 5.09
N GLY A 225 -6.58 -5.95 4.91
CA GLY A 225 -6.25 -4.62 5.42
C GLY A 225 -5.25 -4.62 6.59
N ILE A 226 -4.32 -3.68 6.48
CA ILE A 226 -3.14 -3.45 7.34
C ILE A 226 -3.50 -3.32 8.84
N ARG A 227 -4.73 -2.90 9.15
CA ARG A 227 -5.22 -2.69 10.52
C ARG A 227 -5.40 -3.99 11.31
N GLU A 228 -5.79 -5.08 10.65
CA GLU A 228 -5.94 -6.40 11.29
C GLU A 228 -4.63 -7.20 11.22
N ALA A 229 -3.89 -7.02 10.12
CA ALA A 229 -2.56 -7.60 9.94
C ALA A 229 -1.54 -7.06 10.97
N GLY A 230 -1.55 -5.77 11.29
CA GLY A 230 -0.63 -5.18 12.27
C GLY A 230 -0.72 -5.80 13.68
N ASN A 231 -1.91 -6.20 14.14
CA ASN A 231 -2.08 -6.88 15.43
C ASN A 231 -1.67 -8.37 15.38
N ILE A 232 -1.82 -9.03 14.23
CA ILE A 232 -1.46 -10.45 14.05
C ILE A 232 0.06 -10.61 13.82
N PHE A 233 0.69 -9.69 13.09
CA PHE A 233 2.14 -9.67 12.84
C PHE A 233 2.96 -9.00 13.95
N ALA A 234 2.33 -8.33 14.93
CA ALA A 234 3.02 -7.85 16.13
C ALA A 234 3.26 -8.95 17.18
N ALA A 235 2.50 -10.06 17.13
CA ALA A 235 2.60 -11.16 18.08
C ALA A 235 3.92 -11.97 18.03
N PRO A 236 4.59 -12.18 16.87
CA PRO A 236 5.86 -12.90 16.82
C PRO A 236 7.09 -12.05 17.16
N THR A 237 6.93 -10.72 17.28
CA THR A 237 8.05 -9.77 17.35
C THR A 237 8.34 -9.30 18.80
N TYR A 238 7.56 -9.76 19.77
CA TYR A 238 7.76 -9.58 21.22
C TYR A 238 7.70 -10.92 21.93
#